data_AF-A0A1J5KHG9-F1
#
_entry.id   AF-A0A1J5KHG9-F1
#
_cell.length_a   1.000
_cell.length_b   1.000
_cell.length_c   1.000
_cell.angle_alpha   90.00
_cell.angle_beta   90.00
_cell.angle_gamma   90.00
#
_symmetry.space_group_name_H-M   'P 1'
#
loop_
_entity.id
_entity.type
_entity.pdbx_description
1 polymer ?
#
loop_
_entity_poly.entity_id
_entity_poly.type
_entity_poly.pdbx_seq_one_letter_code
_entity_poly.pdbx_strand_id
1 'polypeptide(L)'
;MKKFLLIYVILTSYTFGQSLLHCLGKEEAHYAKLKYTGPNYKLNQIMIEEISALSDLEILPAAYRRICRDPKAYPSLLLLETLMRRQTKLFKSSENMKFQHSTFQSIREKSGRLLINYLSYIQSVAPTAKCVENKIPGVKILYSRYHYLQDVVDEKDLNGSMQELKMIFTKLKNVDGLLNSCKQKRAKKTKNRKL
;
A
#
# COMPACT_ATOMS: atom_id res chain seq x y z
N MET A 1 -53.29 -26.63 27.79
CA MET A 1 -52.61 -25.33 27.98
C MET A 1 -51.29 -25.35 27.22
N LYS A 2 -51.23 -24.72 26.05
CA LYS A 2 -50.06 -24.68 25.16
C LYS A 2 -49.05 -23.67 25.71
N LYS A 3 -47.89 -24.13 26.19
CA LYS A 3 -46.75 -23.28 26.55
C LYS A 3 -46.00 -22.94 25.27
N PHE A 4 -46.21 -21.73 24.74
CA PHE A 4 -45.37 -21.17 23.68
C PHE A 4 -44.07 -20.69 24.31
N LEU A 5 -42.98 -21.39 24.00
CA LEU A 5 -41.63 -21.03 24.40
C LEU A 5 -41.07 -20.08 23.31
N LEU A 6 -41.20 -18.77 23.55
CA LEU A 6 -40.66 -17.72 22.69
C LEU A 6 -39.14 -17.64 22.89
N ILE A 7 -38.40 -18.30 21.99
CA ILE A 7 -36.95 -18.14 21.87
C ILE A 7 -36.70 -16.81 21.15
N TYR A 8 -36.35 -15.79 21.93
CA TYR A 8 -35.86 -14.50 21.40
C TYR A 8 -34.43 -14.71 20.88
N VAL A 9 -34.29 -15.00 19.58
CA VAL A 9 -32.98 -14.96 18.92
C VAL A 9 -32.62 -13.49 18.75
N ILE A 10 -31.73 -13.01 19.60
CA ILE A 10 -31.10 -11.69 19.44
C ILE A 10 -30.15 -11.80 18.24
N LEU A 11 -30.67 -11.49 17.05
CA LEU A 11 -29.87 -11.21 15.85
C LEU A 11 -29.19 -9.85 16.05
N THR A 12 -28.15 -9.79 16.89
CA THR A 12 -27.21 -8.68 16.85
C THR A 12 -26.50 -8.72 15.51
N SER A 13 -27.00 -7.93 14.56
CA SER A 13 -26.26 -7.58 13.36
C SER A 13 -25.08 -6.72 13.81
N TYR A 14 -23.95 -7.35 14.13
CA TYR A 14 -22.69 -6.62 14.26
C TYR A 14 -22.35 -6.07 12.88
N THR A 15 -22.79 -4.84 12.61
CA THR A 15 -22.28 -4.04 11.49
C THR A 15 -20.85 -3.65 11.86
N PHE A 16 -19.92 -4.60 11.69
CA PHE A 16 -18.50 -4.29 11.79
C PHE A 16 -18.22 -3.14 10.82
N GLY A 17 -17.91 -1.97 11.37
CA GLY A 17 -17.58 -0.79 10.59
C GLY A 17 -16.50 -1.15 9.58
N GLN A 18 -16.74 -0.84 8.31
CA GLN A 18 -15.77 -1.05 7.24
C GLN A 18 -14.60 -0.08 7.46
N SER A 19 -13.61 -0.44 8.27
CA SER A 19 -12.42 0.39 8.50
C SER A 19 -11.26 -0.04 7.61
N LEU A 20 -10.41 0.91 7.22
CA LEU A 20 -9.17 0.60 6.50
C LEU A 20 -8.29 -0.35 7.31
N LEU A 21 -8.19 -0.13 8.62
CA LEU A 21 -7.37 -0.96 9.50
C LEU A 21 -7.85 -2.42 9.54
N HIS A 22 -9.17 -2.66 9.55
CA HIS A 22 -9.71 -4.02 9.48
C HIS A 22 -9.38 -4.71 8.14
N CYS A 23 -9.42 -3.96 7.05
CA CYS A 23 -9.07 -4.43 5.72
C CYS A 23 -7.56 -4.77 5.60
N LEU A 24 -6.67 -3.91 6.09
CA LEU A 24 -5.23 -4.18 6.15
C LEU A 24 -4.91 -5.33 7.12
N GLY A 25 -5.66 -5.47 8.22
CA GLY A 25 -5.54 -6.61 9.13
C GLY A 25 -5.92 -7.95 8.49
N LYS A 26 -6.89 -7.96 7.56
CA LYS A 26 -7.21 -9.15 6.75
C LYS A 26 -6.09 -9.50 5.77
N GLU A 27 -5.46 -8.50 5.16
CA GLU A 27 -4.26 -8.68 4.33
C GLU A 27 -3.08 -9.24 5.17
N GLU A 28 -2.88 -8.71 6.38
CA GLU A 28 -1.86 -9.20 7.32
C GLU A 28 -2.09 -10.68 7.68
N ALA A 29 -3.32 -11.02 8.07
CA ALA A 29 -3.70 -12.39 8.43
C ALA A 29 -3.54 -13.36 7.24
N HIS A 30 -3.80 -12.89 6.01
CA HIS A 30 -3.56 -13.66 4.80
C HIS A 30 -2.07 -14.01 4.64
N TYR A 31 -1.18 -13.03 4.76
CA TYR A 31 0.27 -13.27 4.67
C TYR A 31 0.80 -14.14 5.81
N ALA A 32 0.32 -13.92 7.04
CA ALA A 32 0.66 -14.74 8.20
C ALA A 32 0.27 -16.21 7.99
N LYS A 33 -0.94 -16.48 7.46
CA LYS A 33 -1.40 -17.84 7.13
C LYS A 33 -0.51 -18.51 6.07
N LEU A 34 -0.03 -17.74 5.10
CA LEU A 34 0.89 -18.22 4.07
C LEU A 34 2.35 -18.30 4.55
N LYS A 35 2.67 -17.83 5.76
CA LYS A 35 4.04 -17.62 6.25
C LYS A 35 4.90 -16.79 5.28
N TYR A 36 4.26 -15.87 4.55
CA TYR A 36 4.93 -15.04 3.55
C TYR A 36 5.54 -13.80 4.21
N THR A 37 6.84 -13.59 4.01
CA THR A 37 7.59 -12.46 4.59
C THR A 37 8.17 -11.52 3.52
N GLY A 38 7.61 -11.55 2.31
CA GLY A 38 8.13 -10.80 1.16
C GLY A 38 7.67 -9.33 1.11
N PRO A 39 7.94 -8.63 -0.01
CA PRO A 39 7.67 -7.20 -0.14
C PRO A 39 6.23 -6.78 0.15
N ASN A 40 5.23 -7.53 -0.33
CA ASN A 40 3.84 -7.13 -0.08
C ASN A 40 3.47 -7.18 1.41
N TYR A 41 4.03 -8.13 2.16
CA TYR A 41 3.85 -8.20 3.61
C TYR A 41 4.48 -6.99 4.30
N LYS A 42 5.70 -6.62 3.89
CA LYS A 42 6.37 -5.43 4.41
C LYS A 42 5.59 -4.15 4.12
N LEU A 43 5.04 -4.01 2.91
CA LEU A 43 4.19 -2.87 2.58
C LEU A 43 2.95 -2.82 3.48
N ASN A 44 2.28 -3.96 3.70
CA ASN A 44 1.12 -4.00 4.58
C ASN A 44 1.45 -3.55 6.00
N GLN A 45 2.58 -3.99 6.56
CA GLN A 45 3.05 -3.54 7.88
C GLN A 45 3.26 -2.02 7.94
N ILE A 46 3.93 -1.45 6.94
CA ILE A 46 4.11 0.01 6.82
C ILE A 46 2.74 0.71 6.78
N MET A 47 1.81 0.21 5.99
CA MET A 47 0.49 0.83 5.87
C MET A 47 -0.36 0.69 7.14
N ILE A 48 -0.25 -0.42 7.88
CA ILE A 48 -0.92 -0.59 9.17
C ILE A 48 -0.40 0.42 10.18
N GLU A 49 0.93 0.57 10.28
CA GLU A 49 1.57 1.55 11.16
C GLU A 49 1.02 2.96 10.89
N GLU A 50 1.00 3.35 9.61
CA GLU A 50 0.51 4.66 9.20
C GLU A 50 -0.99 4.89 9.47
N ILE A 51 -1.83 3.91 9.13
CA ILE A 51 -3.28 4.04 9.28
C ILE A 51 -3.73 3.89 10.73
N SER A 52 -2.96 3.23 11.59
CA SER A 52 -3.28 3.12 13.03
C SER A 52 -3.36 4.48 13.73
N ALA A 53 -2.66 5.50 13.20
CA ALA A 53 -2.73 6.87 13.69
C ALA A 53 -4.04 7.60 13.35
N LEU A 54 -4.86 7.05 12.43
CA LEU A 54 -6.15 7.59 12.01
C LEU A 54 -7.28 6.94 12.80
N SER A 55 -7.34 7.17 14.12
CA SER A 55 -8.49 6.72 14.90
C SER A 55 -9.79 7.35 14.36
N ASP A 56 -10.85 6.56 14.26
CA ASP A 56 -12.24 7.02 14.07
C ASP A 56 -12.62 7.71 12.74
N LEU A 57 -11.78 7.66 11.71
CA LEU A 57 -12.20 8.12 10.38
C LEU A 57 -13.04 7.08 9.64
N GLU A 58 -14.28 7.46 9.34
CA GLU A 58 -15.14 6.63 8.51
C GLU A 58 -14.75 6.76 7.02
N ILE A 59 -14.24 5.67 6.45
CA ILE A 59 -13.93 5.59 5.02
C ILE A 59 -15.22 5.58 4.19
N LEU A 60 -15.19 6.30 3.07
CA LEU A 60 -16.28 6.31 2.10
C LEU A 60 -16.46 4.91 1.49
N PRO A 61 -17.69 4.39 1.37
CA PRO A 61 -17.94 3.06 0.80
C PRO A 61 -17.34 2.85 -0.60
N ALA A 62 -17.32 3.90 -1.44
CA ALA A 62 -16.69 3.85 -2.75
C ALA A 62 -15.15 3.69 -2.66
N ALA A 63 -14.51 4.39 -1.73
CA ALA A 63 -13.07 4.27 -1.48
C ALA A 63 -12.73 2.90 -0.90
N TYR A 64 -13.52 2.43 0.07
CA TYR A 64 -13.36 1.09 0.65
C TYR A 64 -13.46 0.01 -0.42
N ARG A 65 -14.46 0.05 -1.31
CA ARG A 65 -14.57 -0.93 -2.41
C ARG A 65 -13.35 -0.90 -3.33
N ARG A 66 -12.87 0.29 -3.71
CA ARG A 66 -11.71 0.45 -4.60
C ARG A 66 -10.41 -0.08 -3.98
N ILE A 67 -10.23 0.09 -2.68
CA ILE A 67 -8.98 -0.29 -1.99
C ILE A 67 -9.04 -1.72 -1.47
N CYS A 68 -10.14 -2.11 -0.82
CA CYS A 68 -10.23 -3.34 -0.05
C CYS A 68 -10.91 -4.50 -0.76
N ARG A 69 -11.49 -4.28 -1.95
CA ARG A 69 -12.23 -5.31 -2.68
C ARG A 69 -11.81 -5.45 -4.15
N ASP A 70 -10.74 -4.80 -4.58
CA ASP A 70 -10.21 -4.99 -5.94
C ASP A 70 -9.40 -6.31 -5.98
N PRO A 71 -9.77 -7.29 -6.82
CA PRO A 71 -9.07 -8.56 -6.90
C PRO A 71 -7.72 -8.47 -7.63
N LYS A 72 -7.40 -7.35 -8.28
CA LYS A 72 -6.21 -7.20 -9.14
C LYS A 72 -4.97 -6.73 -8.38
N ALA A 73 -5.08 -6.34 -7.11
CA ALA A 73 -3.98 -5.86 -6.30
C ALA A 73 -4.31 -5.99 -4.81
N TYR A 74 -3.30 -5.85 -3.97
CA TYR A 74 -3.46 -5.94 -2.52
C TYR A 74 -3.88 -4.58 -1.92
N PRO A 75 -4.68 -4.57 -0.84
CA PRO A 75 -5.18 -3.33 -0.26
C PRO A 75 -4.11 -2.31 0.12
N SER A 76 -3.00 -2.74 0.71
CA SER A 76 -1.87 -1.88 1.10
C SER A 76 -1.29 -1.11 -0.11
N LEU A 77 -1.12 -1.79 -1.25
CA LEU A 77 -0.63 -1.18 -2.49
C LEU A 77 -1.62 -0.17 -3.07
N LEU A 78 -2.91 -0.51 -3.08
CA LEU A 78 -3.97 0.37 -3.59
C LEU A 78 -4.17 1.59 -2.70
N LEU A 79 -4.00 1.44 -1.39
CA LEU A 79 -4.05 2.54 -0.44
C LEU A 79 -2.88 3.49 -0.68
N LEU A 80 -1.65 2.99 -0.78
CA LEU A 80 -0.47 3.81 -1.08
C LEU A 80 -0.63 4.54 -2.43
N GLU A 81 -1.10 3.84 -3.46
CA GLU A 81 -1.42 4.45 -4.76
C GLU A 81 -2.45 5.57 -4.59
N THR A 82 -3.48 5.34 -3.79
CA THR A 82 -4.54 6.33 -3.57
C THR A 82 -4.02 7.57 -2.84
N LEU A 83 -3.16 7.42 -1.84
CA LEU A 83 -2.51 8.53 -1.14
C LEU A 83 -1.67 9.37 -2.10
N MET A 84 -0.85 8.71 -2.91
CA MET A 84 0.04 9.33 -3.89
C MET A 84 -0.70 10.11 -4.97
N ARG A 85 -1.88 9.62 -5.39
CA ARG A 85 -2.68 10.26 -6.45
C ARG A 85 -3.36 11.55 -6.02
N ARG A 86 -3.56 11.77 -4.72
CA ARG A 86 -4.18 12.97 -4.09
C ARG A 86 -5.60 13.38 -4.54
N GLN A 87 -6.12 12.83 -5.63
CA GLN A 87 -7.36 13.26 -6.28
C GLN A 87 -8.64 12.65 -5.69
N THR A 88 -8.54 11.65 -4.82
CA THR A 88 -9.73 10.93 -4.33
C THR A 88 -9.94 11.14 -2.84
N LYS A 89 -11.15 11.58 -2.50
CA LYS A 89 -11.60 11.61 -1.11
C LYS A 89 -11.67 10.19 -0.55
N LEU A 90 -11.03 9.96 0.60
CA LEU A 90 -11.06 8.67 1.29
C LEU A 90 -12.11 8.64 2.41
N PHE A 91 -12.24 9.70 3.18
CA PHE A 91 -13.04 9.71 4.40
C PHE A 91 -14.24 10.64 4.29
N LYS A 92 -15.29 10.35 5.06
CA LYS A 92 -16.37 11.30 5.32
C LYS A 92 -15.80 12.54 6.02
N SER A 93 -16.44 13.68 5.79
CA SER A 93 -16.03 14.94 6.42
C SER A 93 -17.04 15.29 7.51
N SER A 94 -16.52 15.64 8.68
CA SER A 94 -17.28 16.06 9.86
C SER A 94 -16.48 17.13 10.59
N GLU A 95 -17.15 18.14 11.15
CA GLU A 95 -16.51 19.22 11.90
C GLU A 95 -15.74 18.70 13.13
N ASN A 96 -16.19 17.59 13.71
CA ASN A 96 -15.57 16.95 14.88
C ASN A 96 -14.33 16.13 14.52
N MET A 97 -13.94 16.04 13.24
CA MET A 97 -12.85 15.20 12.73
C MET A 97 -11.64 16.02 12.21
N LYS A 98 -11.52 17.31 12.59
CA LYS A 98 -10.45 18.20 12.11
C LYS A 98 -9.05 17.64 12.38
N PHE A 99 -8.81 17.11 13.58
CA PHE A 99 -7.52 16.53 13.96
C PHE A 99 -7.18 15.32 13.09
N GLN A 100 -8.09 14.37 12.98
CA GLN A 100 -7.92 13.17 12.16
C GLN A 100 -7.72 13.50 10.68
N HIS A 101 -8.44 14.52 10.18
CA HIS A 101 -8.22 15.03 8.83
C HIS A 101 -6.81 15.61 8.66
N SER A 102 -6.30 16.37 9.63
CA SER A 102 -4.92 16.85 9.62
C SER A 102 -3.91 15.70 9.61
N THR A 103 -4.07 14.70 10.48
CA THR A 103 -3.24 13.49 10.49
C THR A 103 -3.29 12.77 9.13
N PHE A 104 -4.47 12.66 8.53
CA PHE A 104 -4.61 12.07 7.20
C PHE A 104 -3.92 12.89 6.11
N GLN A 105 -3.97 14.22 6.18
CA GLN A 105 -3.21 15.07 5.25
C GLN A 105 -1.72 14.86 5.42
N SER A 106 -1.22 14.80 6.65
CA SER A 106 0.19 14.50 6.92
C SER A 106 0.63 13.15 6.34
N ILE A 107 -0.16 12.08 6.53
CA ILE A 107 0.09 10.76 5.91
C ILE A 107 0.12 10.86 4.38
N ARG A 108 -0.80 11.64 3.79
CA ARG A 108 -0.88 11.83 2.35
C ARG A 108 0.31 12.63 1.82
N GLU A 109 0.78 13.62 2.56
CA GLU A 109 1.96 14.41 2.23
C GLU A 109 3.19 13.54 2.19
N LYS A 110 3.42 12.71 3.22
CA LYS A 110 4.57 11.79 3.31
C LYS A 110 4.47 10.52 2.45
N SER A 111 3.37 10.32 1.72
CA SER A 111 3.11 9.09 0.97
C SER A 111 4.18 8.77 -0.08
N GLY A 112 4.87 9.79 -0.60
CA GLY A 112 5.95 9.57 -1.53
C GLY A 112 7.22 9.04 -0.87
N ARG A 113 7.55 9.50 0.35
CA ARG A 113 8.59 8.85 1.17
C ARG A 113 8.22 7.41 1.53
N LEU A 114 6.95 7.11 1.79
CA LEU A 114 6.49 5.72 1.99
C LEU A 114 6.75 4.85 0.76
N LEU A 115 6.48 5.38 -0.44
CA LEU A 115 6.80 4.70 -1.70
C LEU A 115 8.31 4.50 -1.87
N ILE A 116 9.13 5.52 -1.59
CA ILE A 116 10.60 5.39 -1.63
C ILE A 116 11.07 4.30 -0.67
N ASN A 117 10.65 4.34 0.60
CA ASN A 117 11.01 3.35 1.61
C ASN A 117 10.64 1.93 1.16
N TYR A 118 9.46 1.76 0.55
CA TYR A 118 9.04 0.48 0.02
C TYR A 118 9.90 0.02 -1.17
N LEU A 119 10.17 0.90 -2.13
CA LEU A 119 11.04 0.59 -3.28
C LEU A 119 12.47 0.26 -2.83
N SER A 120 12.98 0.95 -1.81
CA SER A 120 14.29 0.68 -1.20
C SER A 120 14.31 -0.69 -0.52
N TYR A 121 13.24 -1.08 0.18
CA TYR A 121 13.11 -2.44 0.73
C TYR A 121 13.09 -3.50 -0.38
N ILE A 122 12.33 -3.29 -1.46
CA ILE A 122 12.34 -4.22 -2.60
C ILE A 122 13.77 -4.34 -3.16
N GLN A 123 14.49 -3.23 -3.27
CA GLN A 123 15.87 -3.22 -3.77
C GLN A 123 16.85 -3.90 -2.80
N SER A 124 16.65 -3.84 -1.48
CA SER A 124 17.51 -4.50 -0.50
C SER A 124 17.36 -6.01 -0.51
N VAL A 125 16.15 -6.53 -0.78
CA VAL A 125 15.91 -7.98 -0.93
C VAL A 125 16.13 -8.47 -2.37
N ALA A 126 16.45 -7.57 -3.31
CA ALA A 126 16.62 -7.94 -4.70
C ALA A 126 17.94 -8.67 -4.98
N PRO A 127 17.98 -9.60 -5.95
CA PRO A 127 19.21 -10.33 -6.30
C PRO A 127 20.36 -9.47 -6.84
N THR A 128 20.10 -8.24 -7.29
CA THR A 128 21.10 -7.33 -7.88
C THR A 128 20.81 -5.88 -7.49
N ALA A 129 21.85 -5.09 -7.24
CA ALA A 129 21.78 -3.70 -6.77
C ALA A 129 20.97 -2.71 -7.63
N LYS A 130 20.74 -3.00 -8.91
CA LYS A 130 19.93 -2.17 -9.83
C LYS A 130 18.68 -2.88 -10.35
N CYS A 131 18.16 -3.88 -9.63
CA CYS A 131 17.01 -4.65 -10.09
C CYS A 131 15.77 -3.76 -10.26
N VAL A 132 15.43 -2.99 -9.23
CA VAL A 132 14.22 -2.18 -9.19
C VAL A 132 14.28 -1.06 -10.23
N GLU A 133 15.39 -0.29 -10.25
CA GLU A 133 15.62 0.78 -11.23
C GLU A 133 15.52 0.29 -12.68
N ASN A 134 16.04 -0.91 -12.99
CA ASN A 134 16.02 -1.44 -14.35
C ASN A 134 14.67 -2.06 -14.75
N LYS A 135 13.83 -2.43 -13.79
CA LYS A 135 12.58 -3.17 -14.04
C LYS A 135 11.33 -2.32 -13.89
N ILE A 136 11.41 -1.23 -13.15
CA ILE A 136 10.30 -0.32 -12.92
C ILE A 136 10.62 1.03 -13.58
N PRO A 137 10.01 1.31 -14.76
CA PRO A 137 10.14 2.62 -15.40
C PRO A 137 9.74 3.75 -14.44
N GLY A 138 10.50 4.84 -14.46
CA GLY A 138 10.27 6.00 -13.61
C GLY A 138 10.95 5.93 -12.24
N VAL A 139 11.32 4.76 -11.71
CA VAL A 139 11.92 4.66 -10.37
C VAL A 139 13.27 5.37 -10.27
N LYS A 140 14.13 5.28 -11.30
CA LYS A 140 15.43 5.97 -11.29
C LYS A 140 15.25 7.50 -11.14
N ILE A 141 14.28 8.06 -11.86
CA ILE A 141 13.98 9.49 -11.81
C ILE A 141 13.37 9.85 -10.45
N LEU A 142 12.43 9.03 -9.97
CA LEU A 142 11.81 9.20 -8.66
C LEU A 142 12.86 9.22 -7.54
N TYR A 143 13.77 8.25 -7.50
CA TYR A 143 14.87 8.25 -6.53
C TYR A 143 15.74 9.48 -6.63
N SER A 144 16.09 9.91 -7.85
CA SER A 144 16.87 11.13 -8.05
C SER A 144 16.16 12.36 -7.46
N ARG A 145 14.85 12.51 -7.70
CA ARG A 145 14.08 13.63 -7.12
C ARG A 145 14.12 13.59 -5.59
N TYR A 146 13.86 12.44 -5.00
CA TYR A 146 13.87 12.30 -3.53
C TYR A 146 15.27 12.47 -2.91
N HIS A 147 16.35 12.06 -3.59
CA HIS A 147 17.69 12.23 -3.06
C HIS A 147 18.20 13.67 -3.11
N TYR A 148 17.87 14.41 -4.18
CA TYR A 148 18.46 15.74 -4.40
C TYR A 148 17.55 16.91 -4.08
N LEU A 149 16.22 16.70 -4.06
CA LEU A 149 15.25 17.79 -3.98
C LEU A 149 14.37 17.73 -2.74
N GLN A 150 14.45 16.67 -1.92
CA GLN A 150 13.56 16.52 -0.76
C GLN A 150 13.67 17.62 0.30
N ASP A 151 14.81 18.31 0.34
CA ASP A 151 15.09 19.41 1.27
C ASP A 151 14.81 20.79 0.65
N VAL A 152 14.46 20.83 -0.64
CA VAL A 152 14.35 22.06 -1.44
C VAL A 152 12.96 22.24 -2.04
N VAL A 153 12.21 21.14 -2.19
CA VAL A 153 10.94 21.10 -2.90
C VAL A 153 9.89 20.37 -2.06
N ASP A 154 8.64 20.86 -2.09
CA ASP A 154 7.51 20.20 -1.45
C ASP A 154 7.36 18.74 -1.93
N GLU A 155 7.07 17.81 -1.01
CA GLU A 155 6.94 16.38 -1.34
C GLU A 155 5.94 16.08 -2.46
N LYS A 156 4.92 16.93 -2.60
CA LYS A 156 3.91 16.82 -3.65
C LYS A 156 4.51 16.90 -5.06
N ASP A 157 5.56 17.68 -5.22
CA ASP A 157 6.22 17.94 -6.50
C ASP A 157 7.35 16.92 -6.78
N LEU A 158 7.80 16.19 -5.74
CA LEU A 158 8.78 15.09 -5.87
C LEU A 158 8.18 13.82 -6.48
N ASN A 159 6.88 13.62 -6.30
CA ASN A 159 6.17 12.40 -6.71
C ASN A 159 6.14 12.18 -8.23
N GLY A 160 6.37 13.23 -9.01
CA GLY A 160 6.33 13.17 -10.47
C GLY A 160 4.92 13.21 -11.06
N SER A 161 4.86 12.93 -12.35
CA SER A 161 3.59 12.94 -13.08
C SER A 161 2.72 11.73 -12.75
N MET A 162 1.41 11.89 -12.96
CA MET A 162 0.44 10.81 -12.73
C MET A 162 0.71 9.58 -13.61
N GLN A 163 1.27 9.79 -14.81
CA GLN A 163 1.65 8.71 -15.72
C GLN A 163 2.86 7.91 -15.20
N GLU A 164 3.87 8.60 -14.67
CA GLU A 164 5.03 7.95 -14.02
C GLU A 164 4.56 7.08 -12.85
N LEU A 165 3.73 7.63 -11.96
CA LEU A 165 3.17 6.88 -10.83
C LEU A 165 2.37 5.65 -11.30
N LYS A 166 1.50 5.81 -12.31
CA LYS A 166 0.73 4.68 -12.86
C LYS A 166 1.63 3.55 -13.36
N MET A 167 2.74 3.86 -14.02
CA MET A 167 3.71 2.86 -14.49
C MET A 167 4.37 2.13 -13.31
N ILE A 168 4.79 2.86 -12.28
CA ILE A 168 5.39 2.30 -11.06
C ILE A 168 4.43 1.34 -10.38
N PHE A 169 3.22 1.80 -10.03
CA PHE A 169 2.22 0.96 -9.34
C PHE A 169 1.80 -0.25 -10.18
N THR A 170 1.74 -0.13 -11.51
CA THR A 170 1.44 -1.28 -12.38
C THR A 170 2.49 -2.38 -12.25
N LYS A 171 3.78 -2.04 -12.15
CA LYS A 171 4.86 -3.03 -11.94
C LYS A 171 4.83 -3.61 -10.53
N LEU A 172 4.48 -2.80 -9.52
CA LEU A 172 4.43 -3.24 -8.13
C LEU A 172 3.33 -4.28 -7.85
N LYS A 173 2.27 -4.35 -8.68
CA LYS A 173 1.25 -5.41 -8.58
C LYS A 173 1.81 -6.83 -8.69
N ASN A 174 2.99 -7.00 -9.31
CA ASN A 174 3.66 -8.29 -9.43
C ASN A 174 5.15 -8.18 -9.02
N VAL A 175 5.39 -7.71 -7.80
CA VAL A 175 6.74 -7.52 -7.26
C VAL A 175 7.53 -8.83 -7.16
N ASP A 176 6.90 -9.94 -6.77
CA ASP A 176 7.58 -11.23 -6.67
C ASP A 176 8.02 -11.73 -8.06
N GLY A 177 7.18 -11.59 -9.08
CA GLY A 177 7.54 -11.87 -10.47
C GLY A 177 8.69 -11.00 -10.96
N LEU A 178 8.71 -9.72 -10.58
CA LEU A 178 9.81 -8.80 -10.88
C LEU A 178 11.13 -9.31 -10.27
N LEU A 179 11.14 -9.64 -8.97
CA LEU A 179 12.31 -10.14 -8.26
C LEU A 179 12.82 -11.47 -8.84
N ASN A 180 11.90 -12.38 -9.18
CA ASN A 180 12.23 -13.63 -9.86
C ASN A 180 12.92 -13.40 -11.21
N SER A 181 12.46 -12.42 -11.98
CA SER A 181 13.09 -12.07 -13.26
C SER A 181 14.53 -11.55 -13.07
N CYS A 182 14.80 -10.83 -11.99
CA CYS A 182 16.15 -10.38 -11.64
C CYS A 182 17.04 -11.55 -11.22
N LYS A 183 16.51 -12.52 -10.47
CA LYS A 183 17.22 -13.74 -10.07
C LYS A 183 17.68 -14.53 -11.30
N GLN A 184 16.77 -14.74 -12.26
CA GLN A 184 17.07 -15.43 -13.51
C GLN A 184 18.14 -14.71 -14.33
N LYS A 185 18.07 -13.38 -14.45
CA LYS A 185 19.08 -12.58 -15.16
C LYS A 185 20.47 -12.69 -14.52
N ARG A 186 20.55 -12.70 -13.18
CA ARG A 186 21.81 -12.91 -12.45
C ARG A 186 22.37 -14.31 -12.71
N ALA A 187 21.54 -15.34 -12.61
CA ALA A 187 21.96 -16.72 -12.85
C ALA A 187 22.54 -16.92 -14.26
N LYS A 188 21.90 -16.36 -15.30
CA LYS A 188 22.40 -16.40 -16.68
C LYS A 188 23.76 -15.71 -16.83
N LYS A 189 23.95 -14.53 -16.23
CA LYS A 189 25.24 -13.82 -16.26
C LYS A 189 26.35 -14.60 -15.56
N THR A 190 26.06 -15.26 -14.45
CA THR A 190 27.05 -16.07 -13.74
C THR A 190 27.46 -17.30 -14.54
N LYS A 191 26.52 -17.97 -15.24
CA LYS A 191 26.81 -19.13 -16.09
C LYS A 191 27.73 -18.76 -17.26
N ASN A 192 27.48 -17.64 -17.92
CA ASN A 192 28.26 -17.18 -19.07
C ASN A 192 29.66 -16.66 -18.70
N ARG A 193 29.95 -16.39 -17.43
CA ARG A 193 31.29 -15.97 -16.95
C ARG A 193 32.18 -17.15 -16.55
N LYS A 194 31.62 -18.36 -16.46
CA LYS A 194 32.33 -19.59 -16.11
C LYS A 194 32.67 -20.45 -17.34
N LEU A 195 32.33 -19.96 -18.53
CA LEU A 195 32.73 -20.45 -19.85
C LEU A 195 33.73 -19.45 -20.42
#